data_AF-A0A3N0Z543-F1
#
_entry.id   AF-A0A3N0Z543-F1
#
_cell.length_a   1.000
_cell.length_b   1.000
_cell.length_c   1.000
_cell.angle_alpha   90.00
_cell.angle_beta   90.00
_cell.angle_gamma   90.00
#
_symmetry.space_group_name_H-M   'P 1'
#
loop_
_entity.id
_entity.type
_entity.pdbx_description
1 polymer ?
#
loop_
_entity_poly.entity_id
_entity_poly.type
_entity_poly.pdbx_seq_one_letter_code
_entity_poly.pdbx_strand_id
1 'polypeptide(L)'
;MKVSLILCVLTGMFLHPAHGHVVANFWDSPDCVKFFYKEKVPELGASQPNVVRLCQRFLNTYHFATLYDTYHRTAVYSAYIFQTSNGGGRESRWFVEPQLVNPTWSSEMEDGYKLSQQNPNIYLGERQALNEDYTNSGFDRGHLNPNGHHAGITTNEELAFIPVHVF
;
A
#
# COMPACT_ATOMS: atom_id res chain seq x y z
N MET A 1 38.37 44.98 19.16
CA MET A 1 38.27 43.54 19.48
C MET A 1 36.94 43.03 18.94
N LYS A 2 36.95 41.89 18.26
CA LYS A 2 35.89 41.40 17.34
C LYS A 2 34.58 41.09 18.08
N VAL A 3 33.46 41.65 17.62
CA VAL A 3 32.11 41.21 18.01
C VAL A 3 31.77 39.99 17.16
N SER A 4 31.65 38.83 17.79
CA SER A 4 31.25 37.59 17.13
C SER A 4 29.72 37.49 17.16
N LEU A 5 29.06 37.67 16.01
CA LEU A 5 27.65 37.32 15.85
C LEU A 5 27.57 35.80 15.69
N ILE A 6 27.13 35.11 16.75
CA ILE A 6 26.71 33.71 16.65
C ILE A 6 25.36 33.69 15.96
N LEU A 7 25.37 33.45 14.65
CA LEU A 7 24.17 33.15 13.87
C LEU A 7 23.74 31.73 14.24
N CYS A 8 22.84 31.60 15.21
CA CYS A 8 22.15 30.35 15.49
C CYS A 8 21.24 30.03 14.31
N VAL A 9 21.77 29.32 13.30
CA VAL A 9 20.96 28.71 12.25
C VAL A 9 20.18 27.59 12.91
N LEU A 10 18.96 27.90 13.35
CA LEU A 10 17.95 26.91 13.65
C LEU A 10 17.65 26.20 12.33
N THR A 11 18.41 25.15 12.02
CA THR A 11 17.97 24.13 11.08
C THR A 11 16.76 23.49 11.73
N GLY A 12 15.59 24.08 11.47
CA GLY A 12 14.32 23.44 11.78
C GLY A 12 14.41 22.06 11.16
N MET A 13 14.42 21.03 12.02
CA MET A 13 14.08 19.71 11.55
C MET A 13 12.67 19.90 11.00
N PHE A 14 12.56 20.05 9.67
CA PHE A 14 11.32 19.79 8.99
C PHE A 14 11.04 18.33 9.32
N LEU A 15 10.26 18.13 10.38
CA LEU A 15 9.42 16.95 10.54
C LEU A 15 8.57 16.98 9.28
N HIS A 16 9.11 16.39 8.21
CA HIS A 16 8.34 16.13 7.02
C HIS A 16 7.19 15.28 7.56
N PRO A 17 5.93 15.77 7.51
CA PRO A 17 4.81 14.93 7.86
C PRO A 17 4.98 13.67 7.03
N ALA A 18 5.07 12.52 7.71
CA ALA A 18 5.26 11.22 7.10
C ALA A 18 4.04 10.92 6.21
N HIS A 19 4.03 11.49 5.01
CA HIS A 19 3.09 11.16 3.96
C HIS A 19 3.62 9.86 3.36
N GLY A 20 3.01 8.74 3.74
CA GLY A 20 3.29 7.46 3.13
C GLY A 20 2.02 6.64 3.01
N HIS A 21 1.37 6.94 1.90
CA HIS A 21 0.22 6.40 1.18
C HIS A 21 0.43 7.07 -0.18
N VAL A 22 0.27 6.36 -1.31
CA VAL A 22 0.58 6.85 -2.68
C VAL A 22 1.82 7.77 -2.72
N VAL A 23 3.01 7.18 -2.77
CA VAL A 23 4.27 7.92 -2.78
C VAL A 23 4.65 8.39 -4.17
N ALA A 24 5.37 9.51 -4.27
CA ALA A 24 5.94 9.96 -5.53
C ALA A 24 6.99 8.94 -6.03
N ASN A 25 7.92 8.56 -5.14
CA ASN A 25 8.89 7.49 -5.34
C ASN A 25 8.98 6.58 -4.10
N PHE A 26 9.23 5.29 -4.31
CA PHE A 26 9.43 4.35 -3.19
C PHE A 26 10.62 4.71 -2.29
N TRP A 27 11.65 5.35 -2.87
CA TRP A 27 12.84 5.82 -2.15
C TRP A 27 12.56 6.93 -1.14
N ASP A 28 11.44 7.65 -1.30
CA ASP A 28 11.02 8.70 -0.36
C ASP A 28 10.47 8.12 0.96
N SER A 29 10.29 6.80 1.02
CA SER A 29 9.79 6.07 2.18
C SER A 29 10.72 4.89 2.54
N PRO A 30 11.71 5.10 3.43
CA PRO A 30 12.65 4.06 3.85
C PRO A 30 11.97 2.81 4.41
N ASP A 31 10.86 2.97 5.14
CA ASP A 31 10.10 1.85 5.70
C ASP A 31 9.36 1.02 4.63
N CYS A 32 9.20 1.56 3.43
CA CYS A 32 8.57 0.91 2.28
C CYS A 32 9.61 0.29 1.34
N VAL A 33 10.76 0.94 1.15
CA VAL A 33 11.81 0.42 0.25
C VAL A 33 12.40 -0.91 0.72
N LYS A 34 12.36 -1.18 2.04
CA LYS A 34 12.84 -2.44 2.65
C LYS A 34 12.19 -3.70 2.10
N PHE A 35 11.00 -3.60 1.50
CA PHE A 35 10.29 -4.75 0.94
C PHE A 35 10.84 -5.19 -0.42
N PHE A 36 11.62 -4.34 -1.08
CA PHE A 36 12.26 -4.68 -2.35
C PHE A 36 13.51 -5.53 -2.12
N TYR A 37 13.75 -6.48 -3.01
CA TYR A 37 14.94 -7.32 -2.93
C TYR A 37 16.21 -6.48 -2.98
N LYS A 38 17.04 -6.58 -1.93
CA LYS A 38 18.24 -5.74 -1.74
C LYS A 38 17.93 -4.24 -1.86
N GLU A 39 16.73 -3.84 -1.42
CA GLU A 39 16.23 -2.47 -1.49
C GLU A 39 16.21 -1.90 -2.92
N LYS A 40 16.21 -2.75 -3.95
CA LYS A 40 16.26 -2.31 -5.35
C LYS A 40 14.88 -2.33 -5.99
N VAL A 41 14.32 -1.14 -6.19
CA VAL A 41 13.05 -0.94 -6.90
C VAL A 41 13.21 -1.29 -8.38
N PRO A 42 12.36 -2.16 -8.96
CA PRO A 42 12.34 -2.43 -10.39
C PRO A 42 11.92 -1.20 -11.20
N GLU A 43 12.52 -1.02 -12.38
CA GLU A 43 12.07 0.00 -13.35
C GLU A 43 10.84 -0.45 -14.15
N LEU A 44 10.47 -1.73 -14.06
CA LEU A 44 9.37 -2.35 -14.80
C LEU A 44 8.04 -1.59 -14.56
N GLY A 45 7.44 -1.08 -15.62
CA GLY A 45 6.14 -0.41 -15.58
C GLY A 45 6.15 0.98 -14.92
N ALA A 46 7.26 1.43 -14.34
CA ALA A 46 7.35 2.68 -13.58
C ALA A 46 7.10 3.94 -14.42
N SER A 47 7.24 3.83 -15.75
CA SER A 47 7.03 4.90 -16.72
C SER A 47 5.65 4.86 -17.40
N GLN A 48 4.79 3.89 -17.07
CA GLN A 48 3.46 3.81 -17.65
C GLN A 48 2.55 4.92 -17.09
N PRO A 49 1.59 5.44 -17.88
CA PRO A 49 0.59 6.36 -17.36
C PRO A 49 -0.30 5.63 -16.35
N ASN A 50 -0.96 6.39 -15.45
CA ASN A 50 -1.94 5.88 -14.49
C ASN A 50 -1.39 4.91 -13.43
N VAL A 51 -0.08 4.71 -13.35
CA VAL A 51 0.53 3.94 -12.27
C VAL A 51 0.74 4.79 -11.02
N VAL A 52 0.53 4.17 -9.87
CA VAL A 52 0.77 4.75 -8.55
C VAL A 52 1.63 3.82 -7.71
N ARG A 53 2.48 4.39 -6.86
CA ARG A 53 3.37 3.64 -5.97
C ARG A 53 2.72 3.57 -4.60
N LEU A 54 2.23 2.40 -4.22
CA LEU A 54 1.56 2.17 -2.95
C LEU A 54 2.54 1.58 -1.95
N CYS A 55 2.63 2.22 -0.79
CA CYS A 55 3.24 1.65 0.40
C CYS A 55 2.09 1.21 1.29
N GLN A 56 1.78 -0.09 1.26
CA GLN A 56 0.58 -0.61 1.88
C GLN A 56 0.69 -0.58 3.39
N ARG A 57 -0.17 0.22 4.01
CA ARG A 57 -0.13 0.54 5.43
C ARG A 57 -1.41 0.11 6.12
N PHE A 58 -1.26 -0.64 7.19
CA PHE A 58 -2.38 -1.09 8.02
C PHE A 58 -1.93 -1.16 9.48
N LEU A 59 -2.81 -0.72 10.38
CA LEU A 59 -2.50 -0.50 11.80
C LEU A 59 -1.19 0.27 11.98
N ASN A 60 -1.05 1.36 11.22
CA ASN A 60 0.07 2.29 11.32
C ASN A 60 1.44 1.68 10.98
N THR A 61 1.45 0.55 10.26
CA THR A 61 2.67 -0.17 9.87
C THR A 61 2.64 -0.48 8.39
N TYR A 62 3.78 -0.38 7.69
CA TYR A 62 3.88 -0.84 6.30
C TYR A 62 4.14 -2.34 6.24
N HIS A 63 3.52 -3.01 5.26
CA HIS A 63 3.55 -4.47 5.14
C HIS A 63 4.12 -4.99 3.84
N PHE A 64 3.97 -4.22 2.76
CA PHE A 64 4.54 -4.50 1.45
C PHE A 64 4.43 -3.24 0.58
N ALA A 65 4.99 -3.31 -0.63
CA ALA A 65 4.96 -2.22 -1.60
C ALA A 65 4.38 -2.72 -2.93
N THR A 66 3.67 -1.87 -3.67
CA THR A 66 3.05 -2.24 -4.95
C THR A 66 3.10 -1.10 -5.93
N LEU A 67 3.51 -1.39 -7.17
CA LEU A 67 3.22 -0.53 -8.29
C LEU A 67 1.86 -0.94 -8.87
N TYR A 68 0.90 -0.02 -8.83
CA TYR A 68 -0.49 -0.30 -9.13
C TYR A 68 -0.96 0.50 -10.33
N ASP A 69 -1.58 -0.15 -11.31
CA ASP A 69 -2.20 0.51 -12.46
C ASP A 69 -3.66 0.85 -12.11
N THR A 70 -3.93 2.15 -11.96
CA THR A 70 -5.27 2.64 -11.58
C THR A 70 -6.29 2.56 -12.71
N TYR A 71 -5.85 2.47 -13.96
CA TYR A 71 -6.75 2.34 -15.11
C TYR A 71 -7.20 0.89 -15.30
N HIS A 72 -6.25 -0.05 -15.27
CA HIS A 72 -6.57 -1.48 -15.34
C HIS A 72 -7.02 -2.06 -14.00
N ARG A 73 -6.94 -1.26 -12.92
CA ARG A 73 -7.33 -1.62 -11.55
C ARG A 73 -6.64 -2.90 -11.07
N THR A 74 -5.37 -3.05 -11.44
CA THR A 74 -4.57 -4.25 -11.20
C THR A 74 -3.14 -3.88 -10.82
N ALA A 75 -2.47 -4.77 -10.12
CA ALA A 75 -1.08 -4.55 -9.78
C ALA A 75 -0.15 -4.89 -10.93
N VAL A 76 0.85 -4.03 -11.16
CA VAL A 76 1.96 -4.31 -12.08
C VAL A 76 2.93 -5.27 -11.39
N TYR A 77 3.27 -5.00 -10.13
CA TYR A 77 4.05 -5.90 -9.29
C TYR A 77 3.78 -5.61 -7.81
N SER A 78 4.10 -6.60 -6.96
CA SER A 78 4.17 -6.46 -5.50
C SER A 78 5.57 -6.85 -5.01
N ALA A 79 6.05 -6.16 -3.98
CA ALA A 79 7.30 -6.45 -3.28
C ALA A 79 6.99 -6.66 -1.80
N TYR A 80 7.38 -7.80 -1.25
CA TYR A 80 7.16 -8.20 0.14
C TYR A 80 8.29 -9.12 0.61
N ILE A 81 8.40 -9.28 1.92
CA ILE A 81 9.39 -10.18 2.53
C ILE A 81 8.75 -11.55 2.72
N PHE A 82 9.34 -12.57 2.10
CA PHE A 82 8.94 -13.96 2.34
C PHE A 82 9.28 -14.39 3.76
N GLN A 83 8.33 -15.03 4.41
CA GLN A 83 8.48 -15.70 5.69
C GLN A 83 7.86 -17.10 5.59
N THR A 84 8.47 -18.07 6.25
CA THR A 84 7.88 -19.42 6.32
C THR A 84 6.59 -19.36 7.12
N SER A 85 5.48 -19.74 6.50
CA SER A 85 4.20 -19.86 7.18
C SER A 85 4.14 -21.14 8.02
N ASN A 86 3.45 -21.04 9.16
CA ASN A 86 3.11 -22.20 10.01
C ASN A 86 1.68 -22.70 9.74
N GLY A 87 1.08 -22.30 8.63
CA GLY A 87 -0.35 -22.46 8.34
C GLY A 87 -1.13 -21.18 8.66
N GLY A 88 -2.13 -20.86 7.83
CA GLY A 88 -3.02 -19.71 7.96
C GLY A 88 -4.20 -19.78 6.98
N GLY A 89 -5.33 -19.15 7.31
CA GLY A 89 -6.58 -19.18 6.52
C GLY A 89 -6.53 -18.33 5.24
N ARG A 90 -7.68 -18.08 4.59
CA ARG A 90 -7.82 -17.03 3.55
C ARG A 90 -8.68 -15.91 4.12
N GLU A 91 -8.21 -14.67 4.12
CA GLU A 91 -9.05 -13.53 4.48
C GLU A 91 -10.21 -13.41 3.48
N SER A 92 -11.38 -13.21 4.06
CA SER A 92 -12.62 -13.05 3.32
C SER A 92 -12.88 -11.59 2.97
N ARG A 93 -12.45 -10.67 3.83
CA ARG A 93 -12.57 -9.22 3.66
C ARG A 93 -11.77 -8.73 2.46
N TRP A 94 -12.26 -7.63 1.90
CA TRP A 94 -11.64 -6.97 0.76
C TRP A 94 -11.16 -5.60 1.20
N PHE A 95 -9.85 -5.42 1.26
CA PHE A 95 -9.26 -4.14 1.62
C PHE A 95 -9.07 -3.28 0.37
N VAL A 96 -9.37 -2.00 0.50
CA VAL A 96 -9.17 -0.95 -0.49
C VAL A 96 -8.22 0.11 0.06
N GLU A 97 -7.68 0.93 -0.82
CA GLU A 97 -6.90 2.12 -0.49
C GLU A 97 -7.86 3.34 -0.54
N PRO A 98 -8.32 3.87 0.61
CA PRO A 98 -9.24 5.01 0.64
C PRO A 98 -8.73 6.18 -0.20
N GLN A 99 -7.42 6.35 -0.22
CA GLN A 99 -6.78 7.41 -0.95
C GLN A 99 -6.87 7.42 -2.47
N LEU A 100 -7.10 6.24 -3.07
CA LEU A 100 -7.29 6.17 -4.51
C LEU A 100 -8.65 6.74 -4.91
N VAL A 101 -9.57 6.87 -3.95
CA VAL A 101 -10.86 7.53 -4.11
C VAL A 101 -10.72 9.03 -3.84
N ASN A 102 -10.10 9.40 -2.73
CA ASN A 102 -9.84 10.80 -2.39
C ASN A 102 -8.46 10.95 -1.71
N PRO A 103 -7.53 11.73 -2.29
CA PRO A 103 -6.19 11.93 -1.73
C PRO A 103 -6.15 12.50 -0.30
N THR A 104 -7.24 13.10 0.19
CA THR A 104 -7.33 13.62 1.57
C THR A 104 -7.79 12.56 2.58
N TRP A 105 -8.13 11.35 2.15
CA TRP A 105 -8.54 10.25 3.02
C TRP A 105 -7.35 9.57 3.69
N SER A 106 -7.64 8.67 4.62
CA SER A 106 -6.64 7.92 5.38
C SER A 106 -5.64 7.20 4.46
N SER A 107 -4.41 7.08 4.95
CA SER A 107 -3.35 6.23 4.37
C SER A 107 -3.42 4.77 4.77
N GLU A 108 -4.29 4.45 5.72
CA GLU A 108 -4.52 3.08 6.14
C GLU A 108 -5.44 2.41 5.11
N MET A 109 -5.10 1.19 4.72
CA MET A 109 -6.04 0.35 3.99
C MET A 109 -7.23 0.04 4.88
N GLU A 110 -8.42 0.00 4.27
CA GLU A 110 -9.66 -0.23 5.00
C GLU A 110 -10.51 -1.29 4.31
N ASP A 111 -11.32 -2.00 5.09
CA ASP A 111 -12.34 -2.90 4.55
C ASP A 111 -13.29 -2.11 3.64
N GLY A 112 -13.38 -2.51 2.37
CA GLY A 112 -14.13 -1.81 1.34
C GLY A 112 -15.64 -1.78 1.59
N TYR A 113 -16.19 -2.84 2.21
CA TYR A 113 -17.59 -2.86 2.62
C TYR A 113 -17.83 -1.79 3.69
N LYS A 114 -17.02 -1.74 4.74
CA LYS A 114 -17.09 -0.71 5.78
C LYS A 114 -16.93 0.69 5.19
N LEU A 115 -15.94 0.91 4.32
CA LEU A 115 -15.69 2.22 3.71
C LEU A 115 -16.87 2.68 2.84
N SER A 116 -17.50 1.75 2.10
CA SER A 116 -18.70 2.05 1.29
C SER A 116 -19.91 2.42 2.15
N GLN A 117 -20.11 1.75 3.28
CA GLN A 117 -21.19 2.08 4.22
C GLN A 117 -21.01 3.47 4.85
N GLN A 118 -19.76 3.86 5.13
CA GLN A 118 -19.43 5.19 5.65
C GLN A 118 -19.59 6.29 4.59
N ASN A 119 -19.45 5.95 3.31
CA ASN A 119 -19.47 6.88 2.18
C ASN A 119 -20.46 6.42 1.09
N PRO A 120 -21.76 6.32 1.38
CA PRO A 120 -22.73 5.64 0.51
C PRO A 120 -22.96 6.32 -0.85
N ASN A 121 -22.57 7.58 -0.99
CA ASN A 121 -22.72 8.37 -2.22
C ASN A 121 -21.43 8.45 -3.05
N ILE A 122 -20.39 7.70 -2.68
CA ILE A 122 -19.08 7.74 -3.34
C ILE A 122 -18.78 6.35 -3.91
N TYR A 123 -18.54 6.29 -5.22
CA TYR A 123 -18.09 5.06 -5.86
C TYR A 123 -16.59 4.87 -5.60
N LEU A 124 -16.24 3.76 -4.93
CA LEU A 124 -14.86 3.49 -4.52
C LEU A 124 -13.98 2.92 -5.66
N GLY A 125 -14.62 2.43 -6.73
CA GLY A 125 -13.98 1.56 -7.74
C GLY A 125 -13.46 2.28 -8.99
N GLU A 126 -13.45 3.62 -9.02
CA GLU A 126 -13.00 4.39 -10.18
C GLU A 126 -11.52 4.11 -10.50
N ARG A 127 -10.69 3.96 -9.46
CA ARG A 127 -9.24 3.83 -9.57
C ARG A 127 -8.69 2.57 -8.91
N GLN A 128 -9.56 1.65 -8.48
CA GLN A 128 -9.17 0.38 -7.88
C GLN A 128 -10.25 -0.68 -8.03
N ALA A 129 -9.87 -1.95 -7.93
CA ALA A 129 -10.82 -3.06 -7.98
C ALA A 129 -11.59 -3.19 -6.66
N LEU A 130 -12.85 -3.60 -6.76
CA LEU A 130 -13.72 -3.91 -5.62
C LEU A 130 -14.08 -5.39 -5.58
N ASN A 131 -14.55 -5.87 -4.43
CA ASN A 131 -14.95 -7.27 -4.27
C ASN A 131 -16.10 -7.66 -5.23
N GLU A 132 -16.95 -6.69 -5.57
CA GLU A 132 -18.07 -6.84 -6.50
C GLU A 132 -17.59 -7.10 -7.93
N ASP A 133 -16.40 -6.63 -8.32
CA ASP A 133 -15.83 -6.90 -9.67
C ASP A 133 -15.54 -8.40 -9.88
N TYR A 134 -15.30 -9.14 -8.79
CA TYR A 134 -15.00 -10.58 -8.82
C TYR A 134 -16.20 -11.46 -8.48
N THR A 135 -17.21 -10.90 -7.83
CA THR A 135 -18.41 -11.66 -7.43
C THR A 135 -19.18 -12.14 -8.65
N ASN A 136 -19.39 -13.46 -8.77
CA ASN A 136 -20.03 -14.11 -9.94
C ASN A 136 -19.33 -13.87 -11.28
N SER A 137 -18.06 -13.45 -11.28
CA SER A 137 -17.30 -13.18 -12.51
C SER A 137 -16.76 -14.44 -13.19
N GLY A 138 -16.65 -15.56 -12.44
CA GLY A 138 -15.93 -16.76 -12.86
C GLY A 138 -14.43 -16.70 -12.60
N PHE A 139 -13.91 -15.58 -12.06
CA PHE A 139 -12.51 -15.40 -11.69
C PHE A 139 -12.32 -15.42 -10.17
N ASP A 140 -11.15 -15.89 -9.75
CA ASP A 140 -10.74 -15.88 -8.36
C ASP A 140 -10.05 -14.58 -7.97
N ARG A 141 -10.09 -14.25 -6.68
CA ARG A 141 -9.31 -13.13 -6.11
C ARG A 141 -7.85 -13.58 -5.93
N GLY A 142 -7.06 -13.56 -7.02
CA GLY A 142 -5.65 -13.95 -7.05
C GLY A 142 -4.76 -13.00 -6.23
N HIS A 143 -3.89 -13.54 -5.37
CA HIS A 143 -3.00 -12.76 -4.51
C HIS A 143 -1.57 -12.76 -5.07
N LEU A 144 -0.99 -11.58 -5.35
CA LEU A 144 0.46 -11.47 -5.60
C LEU A 144 1.31 -11.55 -4.34
N ASN A 145 0.69 -11.35 -3.18
CA ASN A 145 1.29 -11.50 -1.87
C ASN A 145 0.59 -12.66 -1.13
N PRO A 146 0.97 -13.93 -1.36
CA PRO A 146 0.23 -15.08 -0.87
C PRO A 146 0.34 -15.23 0.64
N ASN A 147 -0.75 -15.64 1.30
CA ASN A 147 -0.73 -15.84 2.74
C ASN A 147 0.32 -16.87 3.21
N GLY A 148 0.53 -17.94 2.43
CA GLY A 148 1.54 -18.97 2.75
C GLY A 148 2.98 -18.44 2.85
N HIS A 149 3.23 -17.18 2.51
CA HIS A 149 4.54 -16.53 2.59
C HIS A 149 4.67 -15.58 3.80
N HIS A 150 3.78 -15.65 4.78
CA HIS A 150 3.84 -14.83 6.01
C HIS A 150 3.77 -15.71 7.26
N ALA A 151 4.51 -15.31 8.30
CA ALA A 151 4.43 -15.99 9.60
C ALA A 151 3.11 -15.64 10.30
N GLY A 152 2.34 -16.65 10.69
CA GLY A 152 1.03 -16.54 11.36
C GLY A 152 1.06 -16.05 12.82
N ILE A 153 1.94 -15.11 13.15
CA ILE A 153 1.80 -14.40 14.44
C ILE A 153 0.61 -13.47 14.26
N THR A 154 -0.47 -13.75 14.97
CA THR A 154 -1.82 -13.14 15.02
C THR A 154 -2.02 -11.64 14.69
N THR A 155 -0.96 -10.83 14.60
CA THR A 155 -0.99 -9.46 14.08
C THR A 155 -0.69 -9.38 12.58
N ASN A 156 0.11 -10.29 12.02
CA ASN A 156 0.47 -10.41 10.60
C ASN A 156 -0.57 -11.20 9.79
N GLU A 157 -1.50 -11.85 10.47
CA GLU A 157 -2.61 -12.61 9.88
C GLU A 157 -3.74 -11.72 9.32
N GLU A 158 -3.66 -10.39 9.39
CA GLU A 158 -4.54 -9.52 8.58
C GLU A 158 -3.83 -9.00 7.33
N LEU A 159 -2.52 -9.25 7.21
CA LEU A 159 -1.60 -8.49 6.34
C LEU A 159 -1.08 -9.31 5.16
N ALA A 160 -1.02 -10.62 5.36
CA ALA A 160 -0.80 -11.66 4.36
C ALA A 160 -1.94 -11.80 3.32
N PHE A 161 -2.86 -10.84 3.36
CA PHE A 161 -4.24 -10.97 2.94
C PHE A 161 -4.80 -9.75 2.25
N ILE A 162 -4.04 -8.65 2.23
CA ILE A 162 -4.39 -7.52 1.41
C ILE A 162 -4.03 -7.89 -0.02
N PRO A 163 -5.04 -8.02 -0.86
CA PRO A 163 -4.82 -8.56 -2.15
C PRO A 163 -4.27 -7.48 -3.09
N VAL A 164 -3.00 -7.66 -3.42
CA VAL A 164 -2.42 -7.02 -4.59
C VAL A 164 -2.85 -7.88 -5.78
N HIS A 165 -3.98 -7.53 -6.36
CA HIS A 165 -4.70 -8.41 -7.29
C HIS A 165 -4.01 -8.52 -8.63
N VAL A 166 -3.92 -9.76 -9.10
CA VAL A 166 -3.73 -10.13 -10.50
C VAL A 166 -4.74 -11.24 -10.80
N PHE A 167 -5.30 -11.16 -12.01
CA PHE A 167 -6.30 -12.02 -12.67
C PHE A 167 -6.69 -13.34 -12.00
#